data_AF-A0A1E4AIN6-F1
#
_entry.id   AF-A0A1E4AIN6-F1
#
_cell.length_a   1.000
_cell.length_b   1.000
_cell.length_c   1.000
_cell.angle_alpha   90.00
_cell.angle_beta   90.00
_cell.angle_gamma   90.00
#
_symmetry.space_group_name_H-M   'P 1'
#
loop_
_entity.id
_entity.type
_entity.pdbx_description
1 polymer ?
#
loop_
_entity_poly.entity_id
_entity_poly.type
_entity_poly.pdbx_seq_one_letter_code
_entity_poly.pdbx_strand_id
1 'polypeptide(L)'
;METKENIGQNDAAVISYIKNTFEAVADSISHKLHPMIEQYAQLFAFGDRTPVLRRPDEVGLQYEEVFFPSLDGVPLEGWFIPAHSDKLLIINHPMPCNRYGYPGHLPPWNIMFGGFEVNFLPELKHLHDAGYNILTYDLRNHGQSGQGNGGIAGLGQYECRDIVGSVRYAKSREDLKSMKVGLYSRCMGSIATVMALAKFPDE
;
A
#
# COMPACT_ATOMS: atom_id res chain seq x y z
N MET A 1 -5.57 9.52 -41.33
CA MET A 1 -4.74 10.54 -40.65
C MET A 1 -5.22 10.57 -39.22
N GLU A 2 -4.64 9.74 -38.35
CA GLU A 2 -5.04 9.64 -36.94
C GLU A 2 -4.62 10.91 -36.20
N THR A 3 -5.60 11.57 -35.59
CA THR A 3 -5.38 12.69 -34.68
C THR A 3 -4.77 12.16 -33.39
N LYS A 4 -3.51 12.52 -33.13
CA LYS A 4 -2.85 12.29 -31.84
C LYS A 4 -3.67 12.97 -30.74
N GLU A 5 -4.23 12.18 -29.83
CA GLU A 5 -4.83 12.70 -28.60
C GLU A 5 -3.77 13.48 -27.79
N ASN A 6 -4.14 14.69 -27.40
CA ASN A 6 -3.31 15.57 -26.60
C ASN A 6 -3.41 15.15 -25.13
N ILE A 7 -2.37 14.49 -24.65
CA ILE A 7 -2.15 13.99 -23.28
C ILE A 7 -2.44 15.00 -22.15
N GLY A 8 -2.52 16.31 -22.42
CA GLY A 8 -2.84 17.34 -21.42
C GLY A 8 -4.33 17.54 -21.09
N GLN A 9 -5.26 16.86 -21.78
CA GLN A 9 -6.70 17.04 -21.51
C GLN A 9 -7.18 16.36 -20.23
N ASN A 10 -6.46 15.34 -19.73
CA ASN A 10 -6.79 14.69 -18.45
C ASN A 10 -6.38 15.50 -17.22
N ASP A 11 -5.49 16.49 -17.38
CA ASP A 11 -5.02 17.33 -16.26
C ASP A 11 -6.12 18.26 -15.75
N ALA A 12 -7.05 18.69 -16.62
CA ALA A 12 -8.14 19.58 -16.26
C ALA A 12 -9.16 18.94 -15.29
N ALA A 13 -9.41 17.64 -15.43
CA ALA A 13 -10.31 16.90 -14.55
C ALA A 13 -9.71 16.75 -13.14
N VAL A 14 -8.41 16.44 -13.07
CA VAL A 14 -7.60 16.37 -11.84
C VAL A 14 -7.64 17.71 -11.09
N ILE A 15 -7.51 18.83 -11.80
CA ILE A 15 -7.52 20.19 -11.22
C ILE A 15 -8.84 20.48 -10.49
N SER A 16 -9.98 20.04 -11.02
CA SER A 16 -11.30 20.35 -10.43
C SER A 16 -11.56 19.60 -9.12
N TYR A 17 -11.15 18.33 -9.03
CA TYR A 17 -11.34 17.49 -7.84
C TYR A 17 -10.49 17.99 -6.67
N ILE A 18 -9.23 18.35 -6.97
CA ILE A 18 -8.25 18.82 -5.98
C ILE A 18 -8.61 20.21 -5.43
N LYS A 19 -9.28 21.06 -6.22
CA LYS A 19 -9.65 22.41 -5.81
C LYS A 19 -10.50 22.44 -4.52
N ASN A 20 -11.36 21.43 -4.31
CA ASN A 20 -12.18 21.31 -3.11
C ASN A 20 -11.38 20.97 -1.84
N THR A 21 -10.22 20.33 -1.99
CA THR A 21 -9.30 20.01 -0.88
C THR A 21 -8.41 21.22 -0.51
N PHE A 22 -8.19 22.13 -1.47
CA PHE A 22 -7.27 23.27 -1.32
C PHE A 22 -7.85 24.47 -0.54
N GLU A 23 -9.17 24.61 -0.44
CA GLU A 23 -9.78 25.76 0.26
C GLU A 23 -9.46 25.79 1.77
N ALA A 24 -8.96 24.69 2.35
CA ALA A 24 -8.56 24.62 3.76
C ALA A 24 -7.10 25.06 4.04
N VAL A 25 -6.25 25.24 3.02
CA VAL A 25 -4.78 25.40 3.18
C VAL A 25 -4.25 26.73 2.61
N ALA A 26 -5.13 27.60 2.12
CA ALA A 26 -4.76 28.75 1.32
C ALA A 26 -4.02 29.90 2.04
N ASP A 27 -4.00 29.94 3.38
CA ASP A 27 -3.57 31.14 4.12
C ASP A 27 -2.12 31.14 4.63
N SER A 28 -1.33 30.08 4.49
CA SER A 28 0.04 30.04 5.08
C SER A 28 1.16 29.99 4.05
N ILE A 29 1.18 30.92 3.09
CA ILE A 29 2.08 30.82 1.95
C ILE A 29 3.19 31.87 1.97
N SER A 30 4.33 31.41 2.45
CA SER A 30 5.66 31.99 2.26
C SER A 30 6.39 31.11 1.24
N HIS A 31 6.91 31.72 0.16
CA HIS A 31 7.77 31.11 -0.88
C HIS A 31 7.28 29.78 -1.51
N LYS A 32 6.18 29.85 -2.28
CA LYS A 32 5.57 28.68 -2.91
C LYS A 32 6.42 28.05 -4.03
N LEU A 33 6.63 26.73 -3.95
CA LEU A 33 6.98 25.87 -5.08
C LEU A 33 6.02 26.10 -6.25
N HIS A 34 6.45 25.78 -7.48
CA HIS A 34 5.56 25.84 -8.65
C HIS A 34 4.28 25.02 -8.35
N PRO A 35 3.06 25.48 -8.68
CA PRO A 35 1.81 24.83 -8.27
C PRO A 35 1.73 23.34 -8.60
N MET A 36 2.30 22.93 -9.73
CA MET A 36 2.42 21.52 -10.11
C MET A 36 3.29 20.71 -9.14
N ILE A 37 4.39 21.28 -8.65
CA ILE A 37 5.28 20.60 -7.69
C ILE A 37 4.55 20.43 -6.37
N GLU A 38 3.86 21.48 -5.90
CA GLU A 38 3.04 21.40 -4.68
C GLU A 38 1.97 20.31 -4.83
N GLN A 39 1.28 20.26 -5.97
CA GLN A 39 0.25 19.25 -6.25
C GLN A 39 0.81 17.82 -6.17
N TYR A 40 1.93 17.53 -6.84
CA TYR A 40 2.55 16.20 -6.75
C TYR A 40 3.07 15.89 -5.36
N ALA A 41 3.65 16.88 -4.65
CA ALA A 41 4.13 16.70 -3.29
C ALA A 41 2.98 16.31 -2.35
N GLN A 42 1.84 17.00 -2.42
CA GLN A 42 0.66 16.67 -1.63
C GLN A 42 0.11 15.29 -1.99
N LEU A 43 0.03 14.96 -3.28
CA LEU A 43 -0.42 13.64 -3.74
C LEU A 43 0.45 12.51 -3.17
N PHE A 44 1.76 12.63 -3.22
CA PHE A 44 2.66 11.59 -2.70
C PHE A 44 2.74 11.58 -1.18
N ALA A 45 2.60 12.73 -0.52
CA ALA A 45 2.63 12.82 0.93
C ALA A 45 1.39 12.21 1.56
N PHE A 46 0.19 12.48 1.03
CA PHE A 46 -1.05 12.08 1.68
C PHE A 46 -1.79 10.97 0.95
N GLY A 47 -1.56 10.82 -0.36
CA GLY A 47 -2.25 9.83 -1.19
C GLY A 47 -3.77 9.94 -1.08
N ASP A 48 -4.44 8.90 -1.59
CA ASP A 48 -5.84 8.62 -1.27
C ASP A 48 -5.91 7.29 -0.54
N ARG A 49 -6.51 7.28 0.64
CA ARG A 49 -6.85 6.04 1.34
C ARG A 49 -8.02 5.37 0.62
N THR A 50 -7.76 4.19 0.07
CA THR A 50 -8.75 3.44 -0.70
C THR A 50 -9.37 2.31 0.12
N PRO A 51 -10.67 2.01 -0.08
CA PRO A 51 -11.33 0.89 0.61
C PRO A 51 -10.79 -0.45 0.12
N VAL A 52 -10.88 -1.46 0.97
CA VAL A 52 -10.61 -2.86 0.59
C VAL A 52 -11.88 -3.46 -0.02
N LEU A 53 -11.91 -3.60 -1.36
CA LEU A 53 -13.13 -3.97 -2.10
C LEU A 53 -13.26 -5.46 -2.44
N ARG A 54 -12.19 -6.22 -2.30
CA ARG A 54 -12.15 -7.65 -2.59
C ARG A 54 -11.59 -8.42 -1.40
N ARG A 55 -11.94 -9.70 -1.27
CA ARG A 55 -11.48 -10.59 -0.19
C ARG A 55 -10.95 -11.93 -0.74
N PRO A 56 -10.01 -12.60 -0.05
CA PRO A 56 -9.39 -13.83 -0.57
C PRO A 56 -10.38 -14.98 -0.86
N ASP A 57 -11.51 -15.06 -0.15
CA ASP A 57 -12.55 -16.07 -0.37
C ASP A 57 -13.24 -15.95 -1.74
N GLU A 58 -13.26 -14.76 -2.35
CA GLU A 58 -13.78 -14.55 -3.72
C GLU A 58 -13.00 -15.34 -4.79
N VAL A 59 -11.74 -15.69 -4.50
CA VAL A 59 -10.90 -16.54 -5.35
C VAL A 59 -10.69 -17.94 -4.74
N GLY A 60 -11.50 -18.31 -3.76
CA GLY A 60 -11.49 -19.64 -3.13
C GLY A 60 -10.36 -19.86 -2.12
N LEU A 61 -9.74 -18.80 -1.61
CA LEU A 61 -8.71 -18.91 -0.58
C LEU A 61 -9.33 -18.83 0.81
N GLN A 62 -8.92 -19.74 1.70
CA GLN A 62 -9.16 -19.60 3.13
C GLN A 62 -8.18 -18.56 3.69
N TYR A 63 -8.60 -17.77 4.66
CA TYR A 63 -7.74 -16.75 5.26
C TYR A 63 -8.22 -16.35 6.66
N GLU A 64 -7.30 -15.76 7.42
CA GLU A 64 -7.51 -15.16 8.73
C GLU A 64 -7.30 -13.64 8.61
N GLU A 65 -8.19 -12.84 9.20
CA GLU A 65 -7.93 -11.41 9.42
C GLU A 65 -6.93 -11.26 10.56
N VAL A 66 -5.83 -10.56 10.32
CA VAL A 66 -4.73 -10.42 11.29
C VAL A 66 -4.45 -8.96 11.59
N PHE A 67 -4.06 -8.70 12.83
CA PHE A 67 -3.78 -7.37 13.36
C PHE A 67 -2.46 -7.40 14.11
N PHE A 68 -1.54 -6.48 13.79
CA PHE A 68 -0.24 -6.41 14.45
C PHE A 68 0.34 -5.00 14.42
N PRO A 69 1.12 -4.60 15.43
CA PRO A 69 1.72 -3.27 15.43
C PRO A 69 2.93 -3.20 14.48
N SER A 70 3.13 -2.04 13.86
CA SER A 70 4.42 -1.62 13.32
C SER A 70 5.45 -1.50 14.46
N LEU A 71 6.74 -1.31 14.10
CA LEU A 71 7.80 -1.09 15.09
C LEU A 71 7.51 0.10 16.04
N ASP A 72 6.85 1.14 15.56
CA ASP A 72 6.44 2.34 16.31
C ASP A 72 4.98 2.30 16.81
N GLY A 73 4.32 1.14 16.75
CA GLY A 73 3.00 0.92 17.37
C GLY A 73 1.79 1.31 16.52
N VAL A 74 1.96 1.73 15.27
CA VAL A 74 0.83 1.91 14.33
C VAL A 74 0.16 0.55 14.13
N PRO A 75 -1.15 0.40 14.36
CA PRO A 75 -1.83 -0.86 14.13
C PRO A 75 -1.90 -1.15 12.64
N LEU A 76 -1.44 -2.32 12.22
CA LEU A 76 -1.50 -2.78 10.84
C LEU A 76 -2.51 -3.91 10.73
N GLU A 77 -3.23 -3.90 9.63
CA GLU A 77 -4.26 -4.88 9.32
C GLU A 77 -3.88 -5.67 8.06
N GLY A 78 -4.08 -6.98 8.11
CA GLY A 78 -3.74 -7.86 7.01
C GLY A 78 -4.57 -9.14 6.93
N TRP A 79 -4.20 -9.97 5.97
CA TRP A 79 -4.68 -11.34 5.83
C TRP A 79 -3.52 -12.30 5.97
N PHE A 80 -3.76 -13.36 6.73
CA PHE A 80 -2.95 -14.57 6.68
C PHE A 80 -3.67 -15.64 5.88
N ILE A 81 -3.06 -16.12 4.80
CA ILE A 81 -3.57 -17.15 3.90
C ILE A 81 -2.68 -18.39 4.08
N PRO A 82 -3.17 -19.43 4.79
CA PRO A 82 -2.36 -20.61 5.09
C PRO A 82 -2.17 -21.50 3.87
N ALA A 83 -1.02 -22.17 3.79
CA ALA A 83 -0.73 -23.22 2.82
C ALA A 83 -0.01 -24.40 3.51
N HIS A 84 0.04 -25.55 2.85
CA HIS A 84 0.67 -26.75 3.41
C HIS A 84 2.18 -26.80 3.13
N SER A 85 2.95 -25.83 3.67
CA SER A 85 4.42 -25.83 3.58
C SER A 85 5.10 -25.04 4.70
N ASP A 86 6.44 -25.07 4.73
CA ASP A 86 7.30 -24.28 5.62
C ASP A 86 7.73 -22.93 5.02
N LYS A 87 7.11 -22.46 3.94
CA LYS A 87 7.47 -21.23 3.23
C LYS A 87 6.44 -20.14 3.49
N LEU A 88 6.89 -18.98 3.96
CA LEU A 88 6.07 -17.80 4.19
C LEU A 88 6.50 -16.67 3.25
N LEU A 89 5.55 -16.08 2.52
CA LEU A 89 5.71 -14.81 1.85
C LEU A 89 5.03 -13.71 2.66
N ILE A 90 5.80 -12.68 3.01
CA ILE A 90 5.26 -11.43 3.55
C ILE A 90 5.18 -10.45 2.38
N ILE A 91 3.96 -10.01 2.05
CA ILE A 91 3.65 -9.24 0.84
C ILE A 91 3.09 -7.87 1.20
N ASN A 92 3.83 -6.82 0.83
CA ASN A 92 3.35 -5.44 0.90
C ASN A 92 2.91 -4.93 -0.49
N HIS A 93 2.26 -3.77 -0.51
CA HIS A 93 1.67 -3.21 -1.73
C HIS A 93 2.40 -1.92 -2.18
N PRO A 94 2.30 -1.56 -3.47
CA PRO A 94 2.74 -0.24 -3.95
C PRO A 94 1.77 0.86 -3.51
N MET A 95 2.20 2.12 -3.48
CA MET A 95 1.27 3.25 -3.43
C MET A 95 0.52 3.38 -4.78
N PRO A 96 -0.75 3.80 -4.81
CA PRO A 96 -1.67 4.10 -3.70
C PRO A 96 -2.57 2.89 -3.33
N CYS A 97 -2.09 1.67 -3.59
CA CYS A 97 -2.88 0.47 -3.34
C CYS A 97 -3.09 0.21 -1.85
N ASN A 98 -3.81 -0.86 -1.55
CA ASN A 98 -3.85 -1.54 -0.26
C ASN A 98 -3.65 -3.06 -0.51
N ARG A 99 -3.92 -3.93 0.47
CA ARG A 99 -3.69 -5.38 0.39
C ARG A 99 -4.49 -6.11 -0.71
N TYR A 100 -5.64 -5.59 -1.13
CA TYR A 100 -6.37 -6.18 -2.28
C TYR A 100 -5.87 -5.60 -3.61
N GLY A 101 -5.47 -4.32 -3.64
CA GLY A 101 -5.14 -3.61 -4.86
C GLY A 101 -5.58 -2.14 -4.86
N TYR A 102 -6.14 -1.67 -5.97
CA TYR A 102 -6.53 -0.27 -6.17
C TYR A 102 -7.85 -0.15 -6.95
N PRO A 103 -8.84 0.62 -6.45
CA PRO A 103 -10.16 0.76 -7.06
C PRO A 103 -10.16 1.78 -8.20
N GLY A 104 -9.12 1.83 -9.03
CA GLY A 104 -8.95 2.86 -10.06
C GLY A 104 -10.04 2.86 -11.13
N HIS A 105 -10.92 1.86 -11.20
CA HIS A 105 -12.08 1.88 -12.10
C HIS A 105 -13.28 2.67 -11.54
N LEU A 106 -13.24 3.11 -10.28
CA LEU A 106 -14.34 3.81 -9.61
C LEU A 106 -13.98 5.26 -9.32
N PRO A 107 -14.93 6.21 -9.43
CA PRO A 107 -14.76 7.54 -8.89
C PRO A 107 -14.57 7.52 -7.36
N PRO A 108 -13.73 8.42 -6.77
CA PRO A 108 -12.92 9.44 -7.45
C PRO A 108 -11.55 8.92 -7.94
N TRP A 109 -11.22 7.65 -7.72
CA TRP A 109 -9.90 7.06 -8.00
C TRP A 109 -9.61 6.79 -9.48
N ASN A 110 -10.61 6.95 -10.35
CA ASN A 110 -10.48 6.76 -11.78
C ASN A 110 -9.84 7.92 -12.54
N ILE A 111 -9.53 9.01 -11.85
CA ILE A 111 -8.93 10.20 -12.43
C ILE A 111 -7.40 10.06 -12.50
N MET A 112 -6.80 9.35 -11.55
CA MET A 112 -5.35 9.18 -11.44
C MET A 112 -4.96 7.70 -11.53
N PHE A 113 -3.68 7.43 -11.82
CA PHE A 113 -3.12 6.07 -11.85
C PHE A 113 -3.80 5.09 -12.83
N GLY A 114 -4.35 5.61 -13.93
CA GLY A 114 -4.70 4.83 -15.12
C GLY A 114 -6.17 4.44 -15.27
N GLY A 115 -7.03 4.67 -14.27
CA GLY A 115 -8.47 4.49 -14.45
C GLY A 115 -8.97 3.03 -14.48
N PHE A 116 -8.19 2.07 -13.98
CA PHE A 116 -8.53 0.64 -13.97
C PHE A 116 -8.37 0.00 -12.58
N GLU A 117 -9.05 -1.13 -12.36
CA GLU A 117 -8.88 -1.93 -11.15
C GLU A 117 -7.52 -2.62 -11.14
N VAL A 118 -6.77 -2.44 -10.07
CA VAL A 118 -5.67 -3.34 -9.73
C VAL A 118 -6.22 -4.34 -8.73
N ASN A 119 -6.14 -5.64 -9.04
CA ASN A 119 -6.57 -6.71 -8.15
C ASN A 119 -5.42 -7.73 -7.97
N PHE A 120 -4.90 -7.84 -6.76
CA PHE A 120 -3.81 -8.75 -6.42
C PHE A 120 -4.28 -10.17 -6.09
N LEU A 121 -5.57 -10.40 -5.86
CA LEU A 121 -6.07 -11.71 -5.43
C LEU A 121 -5.74 -12.86 -6.40
N PRO A 122 -5.83 -12.69 -7.74
CA PRO A 122 -5.37 -13.72 -8.66
C PRO A 122 -3.90 -14.07 -8.46
N GLU A 123 -3.03 -13.09 -8.23
CA GLU A 123 -1.62 -13.32 -7.95
C GLU A 123 -1.40 -14.03 -6.60
N LEU A 124 -2.10 -13.59 -5.55
CA LEU A 124 -2.07 -14.26 -4.25
C LEU A 124 -2.49 -15.72 -4.37
N LYS A 125 -3.50 -16.01 -5.20
CA LYS A 125 -3.93 -17.38 -5.51
C LYS A 125 -2.84 -18.18 -6.18
N HIS A 126 -2.17 -17.66 -7.21
CA HIS A 126 -1.07 -18.39 -7.86
C HIS A 126 0.10 -18.67 -6.90
N LEU A 127 0.42 -17.73 -6.00
CA LEU A 127 1.45 -17.92 -4.97
C LEU A 127 1.02 -18.97 -3.94
N HIS A 128 -0.22 -18.93 -3.47
CA HIS A 128 -0.78 -19.95 -2.58
C HIS A 128 -0.76 -21.34 -3.23
N ASP A 129 -1.19 -21.44 -4.50
CA ASP A 129 -1.22 -22.70 -5.24
C ASP A 129 0.19 -23.25 -5.51
N ALA A 130 1.22 -22.38 -5.51
CA ALA A 130 2.64 -22.75 -5.51
C ALA A 130 3.16 -23.20 -4.12
N GLY A 131 2.29 -23.21 -3.10
CA GLY A 131 2.55 -23.72 -1.76
C GLY A 131 3.02 -22.69 -0.75
N TYR A 132 2.93 -21.38 -1.03
CA TYR A 132 3.34 -20.36 -0.07
C TYR A 132 2.23 -20.03 0.92
N ASN A 133 2.56 -20.03 2.21
CA ASN A 133 1.79 -19.27 3.19
C ASN A 133 1.97 -17.78 2.87
N ILE A 134 0.92 -16.97 3.01
CA ILE A 134 0.98 -15.56 2.66
C ILE A 134 0.51 -14.71 3.83
N LEU A 135 1.34 -13.77 4.26
CA LEU A 135 0.95 -12.65 5.10
C LEU A 135 0.95 -11.39 4.23
N THR A 136 -0.21 -10.84 3.92
CA THR A 136 -0.32 -9.57 3.18
C THR A 136 -1.09 -8.54 4.00
N TYR A 137 -0.71 -7.27 3.93
CA TYR A 137 -1.22 -6.25 4.85
C TYR A 137 -1.24 -4.88 4.20
N ASP A 138 -2.05 -3.98 4.76
CA ASP A 138 -2.02 -2.58 4.38
C ASP A 138 -0.85 -1.89 5.10
N LEU A 139 -0.03 -1.16 4.36
CA LEU A 139 0.97 -0.28 4.98
C LEU A 139 0.28 0.82 5.79
N ARG A 140 0.99 1.45 6.73
CA ARG A 140 0.47 2.61 7.47
C ARG A 140 -0.15 3.62 6.51
N ASN A 141 -1.18 4.33 6.97
CA ASN A 141 -1.91 5.32 6.19
C ASN A 141 -2.74 4.77 5.00
N HIS A 142 -2.67 3.47 4.68
CA HIS A 142 -3.40 2.85 3.56
C HIS A 142 -4.46 1.86 4.05
N GLY A 143 -5.44 1.58 3.18
CA GLY A 143 -6.49 0.57 3.44
C GLY A 143 -7.18 0.76 4.78
N GLN A 144 -7.13 -0.27 5.62
CA GLN A 144 -7.66 -0.26 6.99
C GLN A 144 -6.58 -0.11 8.07
N SER A 145 -5.29 -0.16 7.73
CA SER A 145 -4.22 0.08 8.71
C SER A 145 -4.29 1.47 9.33
N GLY A 146 -3.82 1.61 10.56
CA GLY A 146 -3.83 2.86 11.31
C GLY A 146 -3.11 4.02 10.62
N GLN A 147 -3.43 5.23 11.09
CA GLN A 147 -2.70 6.42 10.68
C GLN A 147 -1.44 6.59 11.52
N GLY A 148 -0.35 6.98 10.87
CA GLY A 148 0.93 7.31 11.51
C GLY A 148 1.52 8.56 10.87
N ASN A 149 2.46 9.21 11.57
CA ASN A 149 3.22 10.35 11.04
C ASN A 149 2.34 11.50 10.50
N GLY A 150 1.20 11.76 11.15
CA GLY A 150 0.26 12.81 10.73
C GLY A 150 -0.46 12.50 9.41
N GLY A 151 -0.56 11.23 9.02
CA GLY A 151 -1.17 10.81 7.75
C GLY A 151 -0.19 10.83 6.58
N ILE A 152 1.07 11.24 6.79
CA ILE A 152 2.07 11.34 5.73
C ILE A 152 2.66 9.97 5.41
N ALA A 153 2.57 9.55 4.16
CA ALA A 153 3.34 8.46 3.59
C ALA A 153 4.81 8.90 3.41
N GLY A 154 5.73 8.16 4.03
CA GLY A 154 7.15 8.47 3.99
C GLY A 154 7.87 8.00 2.72
N LEU A 155 7.11 7.52 1.71
CA LEU A 155 7.61 6.85 0.51
C LEU A 155 8.63 5.75 0.84
N GLY A 156 8.38 5.02 1.92
CA GLY A 156 9.24 3.99 2.47
C GLY A 156 9.88 4.38 3.80
N GLN A 157 10.18 5.67 4.03
CA GLN A 157 11.02 6.12 5.16
C GLN A 157 10.39 5.82 6.51
N TYR A 158 9.06 5.83 6.54
CA TYR A 158 8.26 5.50 7.70
C TYR A 158 7.75 4.06 7.59
N GLU A 159 7.35 3.63 6.39
CA GLU A 159 6.82 2.31 6.10
C GLU A 159 7.82 1.18 6.36
N CYS A 160 9.14 1.47 6.40
CA CYS A 160 10.14 0.46 6.79
C CYS A 160 9.89 -0.12 8.20
N ARG A 161 9.25 0.65 9.09
CA ARG A 161 8.82 0.20 10.42
C ARG A 161 7.64 -0.78 10.36
N ASP A 162 6.85 -0.73 9.30
CA ASP A 162 5.76 -1.69 9.05
C ASP A 162 6.32 -3.04 8.60
N ILE A 163 7.40 -3.01 7.79
CA ILE A 163 8.13 -4.21 7.39
C ILE A 163 8.65 -4.95 8.63
N VAL A 164 9.31 -4.23 9.54
CA VAL A 164 9.79 -4.81 10.81
C VAL A 164 8.63 -5.37 11.64
N GLY A 165 7.51 -4.62 11.75
CA GLY A 165 6.31 -5.10 12.43
C GLY A 165 5.78 -6.42 11.86
N SER A 166 5.73 -6.55 10.53
CA SER A 166 5.25 -7.76 9.85
C SER A 166 6.18 -8.97 10.06
N VAL A 167 7.50 -8.75 10.07
CA VAL A 167 8.48 -9.81 10.36
C VAL A 167 8.39 -10.25 11.82
N ARG A 168 8.29 -9.30 12.75
CA ARG A 168 8.11 -9.59 14.18
C ARG A 168 6.81 -10.34 14.46
N TYR A 169 5.72 -9.99 13.78
CA TYR A 169 4.45 -10.71 13.86
C TYR A 169 4.59 -12.16 13.40
N ALA A 170 5.25 -12.40 12.26
CA ALA A 170 5.52 -13.76 11.82
C ALA A 170 6.38 -14.54 12.83
N LYS A 171 7.39 -13.91 13.43
CA LYS A 171 8.25 -14.52 14.46
C LYS A 171 7.54 -14.77 15.81
N SER A 172 6.48 -14.04 16.13
CA SER A 172 5.75 -14.20 17.39
C SER A 172 4.70 -15.32 17.34
N ARG A 173 4.27 -15.73 16.14
CA ARG A 173 3.30 -16.79 15.92
C ARG A 173 3.95 -18.17 15.94
N GLU A 174 3.44 -19.07 16.78
CA GLU A 174 3.99 -20.43 16.93
C GLU A 174 4.00 -21.21 15.62
N ASP A 175 2.95 -21.04 14.81
CA ASP A 175 2.77 -21.68 13.52
C ASP A 175 3.66 -21.08 12.40
N LEU A 176 4.16 -19.85 12.56
CA LEU A 176 4.93 -19.14 11.53
C LEU A 176 6.41 -18.96 11.86
N LYS A 177 6.78 -18.95 13.15
CA LYS A 177 8.11 -18.53 13.62
C LYS A 177 9.30 -19.35 13.09
N SER A 178 9.06 -20.58 12.64
CA SER A 178 10.07 -21.48 12.10
C SER A 178 10.05 -21.59 10.57
N MET A 179 9.12 -20.89 9.90
CA MET A 179 9.03 -20.90 8.44
C MET A 179 10.18 -20.13 7.78
N LYS A 180 10.54 -20.54 6.56
CA LYS A 180 11.42 -19.79 5.68
C LYS A 180 10.67 -18.57 5.15
N VAL A 181 11.09 -17.39 5.58
CA VAL A 181 10.43 -16.12 5.23
C VAL A 181 11.07 -15.51 3.98
N GLY A 182 10.22 -15.16 3.01
CA GLY A 182 10.56 -14.29 1.88
C GLY A 182 9.76 -13.00 1.93
N LEU A 183 10.39 -11.87 1.56
CA LEU A 183 9.70 -10.60 1.40
C LEU A 183 9.40 -10.37 -0.08
N TYR A 184 8.11 -10.32 -0.43
CA TYR A 184 7.68 -9.85 -1.75
C TYR A 184 7.28 -8.39 -1.58
N SER A 185 8.05 -7.49 -2.18
CA SER A 185 7.79 -6.05 -2.04
C SER A 185 7.75 -5.31 -3.37
N ARG A 186 6.83 -4.34 -3.50
CA ARG A 186 6.57 -3.59 -4.77
C ARG A 186 6.67 -2.08 -4.58
N CYS A 187 7.35 -1.39 -5.50
CA CYS A 187 7.42 0.08 -5.54
C CYS A 187 7.80 0.68 -4.17
N MET A 188 6.93 1.50 -3.57
CA MET A 188 7.11 2.04 -2.22
C MET A 188 7.42 0.95 -1.18
N GLY A 189 6.76 -0.20 -1.28
CA GLY A 189 7.04 -1.35 -0.42
C GLY A 189 8.43 -1.93 -0.62
N SER A 190 8.99 -1.91 -1.83
CA SER A 190 10.40 -2.31 -2.08
C SER A 190 11.37 -1.34 -1.43
N ILE A 191 11.10 -0.03 -1.54
CA ILE A 191 11.90 1.02 -0.89
C ILE A 191 11.85 0.85 0.64
N ALA A 192 10.65 0.62 1.19
CA ALA A 192 10.45 0.33 2.62
C ALA A 192 11.26 -0.88 3.07
N THR A 193 11.23 -1.98 2.32
CA THR A 193 11.98 -3.21 2.64
C THR A 193 13.49 -2.99 2.61
N VAL A 194 14.03 -2.34 1.57
CA VAL A 194 15.48 -2.02 1.51
C VAL A 194 15.89 -1.14 2.68
N MET A 195 15.07 -0.17 3.06
CA MET A 195 15.37 0.67 4.22
C MET A 195 15.18 -0.02 5.56
N ALA A 196 14.28 -0.99 5.66
CA ALA A 196 14.17 -1.82 6.85
C ALA A 196 15.45 -2.61 7.06
N LEU A 197 15.96 -3.26 6.00
CA LEU A 197 17.23 -3.98 6.03
C LEU A 197 18.41 -3.07 6.39
N ALA A 198 18.42 -1.82 5.90
CA ALA A 198 19.49 -0.88 6.18
C ALA A 198 19.44 -0.29 7.60
N LYS A 199 18.24 -0.01 8.12
CA LYS A 199 18.05 0.66 9.43
C LYS A 199 17.93 -0.31 10.60
N PHE A 200 17.45 -1.52 10.34
CA PHE A 200 17.12 -2.54 11.33
C PHE A 200 17.66 -3.92 10.89
N PRO A 201 18.98 -4.08 10.72
CA PRO A 201 19.57 -5.30 10.15
C PRO A 201 19.45 -6.54 11.05
N ASP A 202 19.17 -6.36 12.35
CA ASP A 202 19.04 -7.44 13.33
C ASP A 202 17.60 -8.00 13.45
N GLU A 203 16.65 -7.37 12.75
CA GLU A 203 15.24 -7.81 12.68
C GLU A 203 15.03 -8.95 11.70
#